data_AF-A0A293M738-F1
#
_entry.id   AF-A0A293M738-F1
#
_cell.length_a   1.000
_cell.length_b   1.000
_cell.length_c   1.000
_cell.angle_alpha   90.00
_cell.angle_beta   90.00
_cell.angle_gamma   90.00
#
_symmetry.space_group_name_H-M   'P 1'
#
loop_
_entity.id
_entity.type
_entity.pdbx_description
1 polymer ?
#
loop_
_entity_poly.entity_id
_entity_poly.type
_entity_poly.pdbx_seq_one_letter_code
_entity_poly.pdbx_strand_id
1 'polypeptide(L)'
;MVQAVMNITSAAGIISLLDENQTELRVFALRKLDSIVNEFWPEISEAIEKIEVLYEDQAFPQRHLAALVASKVYYHLGSFEDSLSYALGANDLFDVHMPSEYVETIISKSIDHYTKLRLDDKSGSVVDPRLEAIVNRMFQRCFTDGQYRQAVGIALETRRMDMFEDAIMKSDDVPGMLAYSSKVAMTLVQNRTFRDEVLRTLVKLYKNLKTPDYVNMCQCLIFLDDAQSVADVLIRLVKGSGQESTLMAYQIAFDLYESATQQFLTRVLQALKALAPVPKVAKEETKPVTEDEKQDVPMETAKQEDTVVRKEPEEQPVEDKPVGAAQSSVVGDEHAAQVEKLSTILGGEVTIGLHLQFLIRSNHTDLLILKQTKEAVRNSVCHSATVIANSLMHCGTTSDPGPNSQLLPAWASFTRVMRKKLCTLCLHICQRKLVLAVATRKVVVSMLLG
;
A
#
# COMPACT_ATOMS: atom_id res chain seq x y z
N MET A 1 29.23 -22.72 -41.54
CA MET A 1 29.33 -22.26 -42.94
C MET A 1 29.25 -20.74 -42.92
N VAL A 2 30.36 -20.09 -43.26
CA VAL A 2 30.48 -18.63 -43.35
C VAL A 2 29.65 -18.18 -44.56
N GLN A 3 28.53 -17.49 -44.32
CA GLN A 3 27.78 -16.86 -45.41
C GLN A 3 28.67 -15.74 -45.99
N ALA A 4 28.92 -15.81 -47.28
CA ALA A 4 29.64 -14.77 -48.01
C ALA A 4 28.87 -13.44 -47.90
N VAL A 5 29.47 -12.46 -47.24
CA VAL A 5 29.02 -11.08 -47.27
C VAL A 5 29.30 -10.58 -48.69
N MET A 6 28.27 -10.57 -49.54
CA MET A 6 28.33 -9.79 -50.77
C MET A 6 28.37 -8.33 -50.36
N ASN A 7 29.53 -7.69 -50.50
CA ASN A 7 29.68 -6.24 -50.39
C ASN A 7 28.95 -5.58 -51.57
N ILE A 8 27.63 -5.44 -51.43
CA ILE A 8 26.79 -4.71 -52.36
C ILE A 8 27.05 -3.24 -52.10
N THR A 9 27.31 -2.45 -53.14
CA THR A 9 27.58 -0.99 -53.00
C THR A 9 26.31 -0.14 -53.12
N SER A 10 25.20 -0.71 -53.59
CA SER A 10 23.88 -0.05 -53.68
C SER A 10 22.74 -1.08 -53.78
N ALA A 11 21.59 -0.77 -53.18
CA ALA A 11 20.37 -1.57 -53.23
C ALA A 11 19.56 -1.37 -54.53
N ALA A 12 19.90 -0.39 -55.37
CA ALA A 12 19.15 -0.04 -56.58
C ALA A 12 18.90 -1.23 -57.52
N GLY A 13 19.89 -2.12 -57.68
CA GLY A 13 19.74 -3.33 -58.50
C GLY A 13 18.68 -4.30 -57.95
N ILE A 14 18.54 -4.38 -56.63
CA ILE A 14 17.55 -5.23 -55.96
C ILE A 14 16.17 -4.57 -55.99
N ILE A 15 16.11 -3.24 -55.87
CA ILE A 15 14.86 -2.47 -56.00
C ILE A 15 14.30 -2.61 -57.42
N SER A 16 15.14 -2.59 -58.46
CA SER A 16 14.71 -2.81 -59.85
C SER A 16 14.09 -4.19 -60.07
N LEU A 17 14.49 -5.22 -59.30
CA LEU A 17 13.89 -6.56 -59.39
C LEU A 17 12.46 -6.60 -58.85
N LEU A 18 12.04 -5.61 -58.03
CA LEU A 18 10.66 -5.48 -57.59
C LEU A 18 9.72 -5.02 -58.71
N ASP A 19 10.24 -4.33 -59.72
CA ASP A 19 9.47 -3.86 -60.88
C ASP A 19 9.14 -5.00 -61.86
N GLU A 20 9.86 -6.12 -61.79
CA GLU A 20 9.60 -7.27 -62.65
C GLU A 20 8.28 -7.98 -62.28
N ASN A 21 7.60 -8.55 -63.27
CA ASN A 21 6.29 -9.20 -63.08
C ASN A 21 6.37 -10.62 -62.51
N GLN A 22 7.57 -11.22 -62.44
CA GLN A 22 7.74 -12.57 -61.91
C GLN A 22 7.70 -12.56 -60.37
N THR A 23 6.80 -13.35 -59.80
CA THR A 23 6.61 -13.49 -58.36
C THR A 23 7.84 -14.06 -57.65
N GLU A 24 8.58 -14.97 -58.29
CA GLU A 24 9.81 -15.56 -57.74
C GLU A 24 10.94 -14.52 -57.57
N LEU A 25 11.07 -13.61 -58.53
CA LEU A 25 12.07 -12.53 -58.47
C LEU A 25 11.71 -11.51 -57.38
N ARG A 26 10.43 -11.16 -57.23
CA ARG A 26 9.96 -10.31 -56.12
C ARG A 26 10.23 -10.94 -54.75
N VAL A 27 10.01 -12.25 -54.61
CA VAL A 27 10.33 -12.99 -53.38
C VAL A 27 11.82 -12.97 -53.08
N PHE A 28 12.66 -13.21 -54.10
CA PHE A 28 14.11 -13.16 -53.94
C PHE A 28 14.59 -11.75 -53.54
N ALA A 29 14.03 -10.72 -54.19
CA ALA A 29 14.31 -9.32 -53.88
C ALA A 29 13.94 -8.99 -52.43
N LEU A 30 12.75 -9.36 -51.96
CA LEU A 30 12.30 -9.13 -50.58
C LEU A 30 13.19 -9.81 -49.53
N ARG A 31 13.59 -11.07 -49.75
CA ARG A 31 14.52 -11.78 -48.85
C ARG A 31 15.88 -11.10 -48.79
N LYS A 32 16.35 -10.61 -49.94
CA LYS A 32 17.63 -9.91 -49.99
C LYS A 32 17.53 -8.55 -49.32
N LEU A 33 16.46 -7.80 -49.56
CA LEU A 33 16.16 -6.53 -48.89
C LEU A 33 16.16 -6.69 -47.37
N ASP A 34 15.49 -7.71 -46.84
CA ASP A 34 15.46 -7.97 -45.39
C ASP A 34 16.84 -8.06 -44.74
N SER A 35 17.83 -8.64 -45.46
CA SER A 35 19.21 -8.76 -44.99
C SER A 35 20.03 -7.46 -45.05
N ILE A 36 19.65 -6.52 -45.91
CA ILE A 36 20.41 -5.29 -46.19
C ILE A 36 19.72 -4.02 -45.67
N VAL A 37 18.49 -4.11 -45.16
CA VAL A 37 17.71 -2.94 -44.72
C VAL A 37 18.48 -2.07 -43.75
N ASN A 38 19.24 -2.64 -42.81
CA ASN A 38 19.96 -1.85 -41.81
C ASN A 38 21.05 -0.94 -42.39
N GLU A 39 21.64 -1.29 -43.54
CA GLU A 39 22.71 -0.52 -44.17
C GLU A 39 22.17 0.41 -45.26
N PHE A 40 21.19 -0.06 -46.05
CA PHE A 40 20.67 0.65 -47.23
C PHE A 40 19.25 1.19 -47.06
N TRP A 41 18.78 1.40 -45.84
CA TRP A 41 17.45 1.98 -45.59
C TRP A 41 17.19 3.31 -46.33
N PRO A 42 18.16 4.23 -46.57
CA PRO A 42 17.87 5.47 -47.28
C PRO A 42 17.41 5.20 -48.73
N GLU A 43 18.12 4.33 -49.45
CA GLU A 43 17.76 3.96 -50.83
C GLU A 43 16.43 3.19 -50.88
N ILE A 44 16.18 2.33 -49.90
CA ILE A 44 14.94 1.54 -49.85
C ILE A 44 13.74 2.43 -49.50
N SER A 45 13.94 3.47 -48.69
CA SER A 45 12.87 4.39 -48.29
C SER A 45 12.28 5.18 -49.47
N GLU A 46 13.08 5.51 -50.48
CA GLU A 46 12.60 6.17 -51.70
C GLU A 46 11.67 5.28 -52.52
N ALA A 47 11.78 3.96 -52.37
CA ALA A 47 10.99 2.96 -53.09
C ALA A 47 9.93 2.27 -52.22
N ILE A 48 9.61 2.82 -51.04
CA ILE A 48 8.71 2.17 -50.07
C ILE A 48 7.30 1.95 -50.63
N GLU A 49 6.79 2.87 -51.46
CA GLU A 49 5.48 2.77 -52.12
C GLU A 49 5.34 1.46 -52.90
N LYS A 50 6.43 0.98 -53.53
CA LYS A 50 6.43 -0.29 -54.25
C LYS A 50 6.24 -1.48 -53.31
N ILE A 51 6.84 -1.43 -52.12
CA ILE A 51 6.73 -2.47 -51.10
C ILE A 51 5.31 -2.47 -50.52
N GLU A 52 4.71 -1.29 -50.34
CA GLU A 52 3.32 -1.14 -49.89
C GLU A 52 2.33 -1.74 -50.89
N VAL A 53 2.50 -1.46 -52.18
CA VAL A 53 1.67 -2.06 -53.24
C VAL A 53 1.76 -3.59 -53.21
N LEU A 54 2.95 -4.16 -52.96
CA LEU A 54 3.13 -5.62 -52.83
C LEU A 54 2.52 -6.20 -51.55
N TYR A 55 2.41 -5.41 -50.49
CA TYR A 55 1.74 -5.82 -49.25
C TYR A 55 0.22 -5.80 -49.40
N GLU A 56 -0.32 -4.80 -50.09
CA GLU A 56 -1.76 -4.66 -50.37
C GLU A 56 -2.28 -5.74 -51.34
N ASP A 57 -1.42 -6.32 -52.18
CA ASP A 57 -1.79 -7.41 -53.08
C ASP A 57 -2.06 -8.73 -52.33
N GLN A 58 -3.34 -9.06 -52.19
CA GLN A 58 -3.79 -10.29 -51.53
C GLN A 58 -3.42 -11.57 -52.30
N ALA A 59 -3.12 -11.48 -53.61
CA ALA A 59 -2.71 -12.63 -54.41
C ALA A 59 -1.23 -13.00 -54.20
N PHE A 60 -0.45 -12.13 -53.53
CA PHE A 60 0.98 -12.34 -53.37
C PHE A 60 1.30 -13.33 -52.22
N PRO A 61 2.01 -14.45 -52.49
CA PRO A 61 2.24 -15.50 -51.50
C PRO A 61 3.05 -15.06 -50.26
N GLN A 62 3.96 -14.10 -50.40
CA GLN A 62 4.86 -13.64 -49.33
C GLN A 62 4.58 -12.20 -48.90
N ARG A 63 3.30 -11.80 -48.84
CA ARG A 63 2.89 -10.47 -48.33
C ARG A 63 3.44 -10.18 -46.92
N HIS A 64 3.56 -11.21 -46.08
CA HIS A 64 4.07 -11.08 -44.72
C HIS A 64 5.55 -10.65 -44.70
N LEU A 65 6.33 -11.07 -45.71
CA LEU A 65 7.73 -10.67 -45.83
C LEU A 65 7.84 -9.21 -46.32
N ALA A 66 6.97 -8.80 -47.25
CA ALA A 66 6.88 -7.41 -47.67
C ALA A 66 6.53 -6.49 -46.48
N ALA A 67 5.58 -6.91 -45.64
CA ALA A 67 5.21 -6.20 -44.42
C ALA A 67 6.39 -6.06 -43.44
N LEU A 68 7.19 -7.11 -43.26
CA LEU A 68 8.38 -7.08 -42.40
C LEU A 68 9.48 -6.13 -42.92
N VAL A 69 9.69 -6.09 -44.23
CA VAL A 69 10.65 -5.17 -44.84
C VAL A 69 10.15 -3.73 -44.70
N ALA A 70 8.87 -3.48 -45.01
CA ALA A 70 8.25 -2.16 -44.83
C ALA A 70 8.35 -1.68 -43.38
N SER A 71 8.04 -2.54 -42.41
CA SER A 71 8.11 -2.20 -40.99
C SER A 71 9.53 -1.84 -40.53
N LYS A 72 10.57 -2.55 -41.02
CA LYS A 72 11.97 -2.20 -40.74
C LYS A 72 12.38 -0.86 -41.38
N VAL A 73 11.90 -0.54 -42.57
CA VAL A 73 12.18 0.76 -43.21
C VAL A 73 11.51 1.90 -42.43
N TYR A 74 10.24 1.74 -42.05
CA TYR A 74 9.52 2.73 -41.23
C TYR A 74 10.14 2.94 -39.85
N TYR A 75 10.74 1.89 -39.27
CA TYR A 75 11.51 2.00 -38.04
C TYR A 75 12.71 2.95 -38.20
N HIS A 76 13.48 2.83 -39.30
CA HIS A 76 14.61 3.71 -39.58
C HIS A 76 14.19 5.14 -39.97
N LEU A 77 13.01 5.29 -40.60
CA LEU A 77 12.40 6.60 -40.87
C LEU A 77 11.88 7.30 -39.61
N GLY A 78 11.76 6.59 -38.48
CA GLY A 78 11.24 7.12 -37.22
C GLY A 78 9.72 7.15 -37.10
N SER A 79 8.97 6.67 -38.11
CA SER A 79 7.51 6.51 -38.00
C SER A 79 7.18 5.18 -37.35
N PHE A 80 7.04 5.19 -36.02
CA PHE A 80 6.79 3.97 -35.25
C PHE A 80 5.35 3.46 -35.33
N GLU A 81 4.37 4.33 -35.60
CA GLU A 81 2.96 3.94 -35.73
C GLU A 81 2.74 3.09 -36.99
N ASP A 82 3.31 3.55 -38.12
CA ASP A 82 3.29 2.80 -39.38
C ASP A 82 4.14 1.54 -39.28
N SER A 83 5.31 1.61 -38.64
CA SER A 83 6.13 0.42 -38.41
C SER A 83 5.38 -0.66 -37.63
N LEU A 84 4.57 -0.27 -36.63
CA LEU A 84 3.74 -1.20 -35.86
C LEU A 84 2.63 -1.82 -36.72
N SER A 85 1.92 -1.03 -37.54
CA SER A 85 0.83 -1.55 -38.37
C SER A 85 1.32 -2.59 -39.37
N TYR A 86 2.47 -2.34 -40.01
CA TYR A 86 3.11 -3.31 -40.90
C TYR A 86 3.71 -4.52 -40.15
N ALA A 87 4.24 -4.33 -38.94
CA ALA A 87 4.70 -5.44 -38.10
C ALA A 87 3.55 -6.39 -37.71
N LEU A 88 2.36 -5.83 -37.41
CA LEU A 88 1.14 -6.61 -37.18
C LEU A 88 0.66 -7.33 -38.45
N GLY A 89 0.97 -6.80 -39.64
CA GLY A 89 0.74 -7.44 -40.94
C GLY A 89 1.66 -8.63 -41.21
N ALA A 90 2.88 -8.63 -40.66
CA ALA A 90 3.87 -9.71 -40.82
C ALA A 90 3.52 -10.98 -40.01
N ASN A 91 2.63 -10.87 -39.00
CA ASN A 91 2.07 -11.93 -38.16
C ASN A 91 3.11 -12.95 -37.63
N ASP A 92 3.35 -14.04 -38.36
CA ASP A 92 4.21 -15.15 -37.94
C ASP A 92 5.68 -14.96 -38.30
N LEU A 93 6.01 -14.03 -39.21
CA LEU A 93 7.40 -13.69 -39.53
C LEU A 93 8.02 -12.71 -38.54
N PHE A 94 7.21 -12.07 -37.69
CA PHE A 94 7.69 -11.21 -36.62
C PHE A 94 7.96 -12.03 -35.35
N ASP A 95 9.21 -12.46 -35.21
CA ASP A 95 9.66 -13.26 -34.07
C ASP A 95 10.05 -12.38 -32.86
N VAL A 96 9.26 -12.48 -31.80
CA VAL A 96 9.47 -11.81 -30.50
C VAL A 96 10.69 -12.35 -29.74
N HIS A 97 11.19 -13.54 -30.12
CA HIS A 97 12.33 -14.18 -29.46
C HIS A 97 13.69 -13.68 -29.97
N MET A 98 13.75 -13.04 -31.14
CA MET A 98 15.01 -12.54 -31.66
C MET A 98 15.44 -11.26 -30.90
N PRO A 99 16.62 -11.25 -30.26
CA PRO A 99 17.13 -10.06 -29.59
C PRO A 99 17.68 -9.09 -30.64
N SER A 100 16.81 -8.24 -31.18
CA SER A 100 17.17 -7.16 -32.10
C SER A 100 16.63 -5.85 -31.55
N GLU A 101 17.41 -4.77 -31.71
CA GLU A 101 17.01 -3.41 -31.33
C GLU A 101 15.67 -3.01 -31.97
N TYR A 102 15.45 -3.47 -33.21
CA TYR A 102 14.18 -3.31 -33.91
C TYR A 102 13.03 -3.98 -33.13
N VAL A 103 13.18 -5.25 -32.77
CA VAL A 103 12.13 -6.04 -32.10
C VAL A 103 11.83 -5.45 -30.72
N GLU A 104 12.85 -5.08 -29.93
CA GLU A 104 12.65 -4.48 -28.62
C GLU A 104 11.93 -3.13 -28.68
N THR A 105 12.28 -2.29 -29.67
CA THR A 105 11.62 -1.00 -29.85
C THR A 105 10.18 -1.16 -30.29
N ILE A 106 9.90 -2.06 -31.24
CA ILE A 106 8.54 -2.32 -31.70
C ILE A 106 7.68 -2.92 -30.61
N ILE A 107 8.20 -3.85 -29.78
CA ILE A 107 7.47 -4.38 -28.62
C ILE A 107 7.14 -3.27 -27.64
N SER A 108 8.11 -2.40 -27.31
CA SER A 108 7.89 -1.28 -26.39
C SER A 108 6.80 -0.34 -26.92
N LYS A 109 6.86 0.02 -28.21
CA LYS A 109 5.82 0.81 -28.87
C LYS A 109 4.47 0.10 -28.97
N SER A 110 4.48 -1.23 -29.13
CA SER A 110 3.27 -2.06 -29.14
C SER A 110 2.56 -2.01 -27.79
N ILE A 111 3.32 -2.14 -26.69
CA ILE A 111 2.79 -2.06 -25.33
C ILE A 111 2.27 -0.64 -25.05
N ASP A 112 3.02 0.40 -25.42
CA ASP A 112 2.56 1.80 -25.28
C ASP A 112 1.26 2.07 -26.06
N HIS A 113 1.14 1.55 -27.27
CA HIS A 113 -0.07 1.72 -28.07
C HIS A 113 -1.24 0.92 -27.50
N TYR A 114 -0.99 -0.33 -27.07
CA TYR A 114 -1.99 -1.20 -26.45
C TYR A 114 -2.52 -0.61 -25.13
N THR A 115 -1.64 -0.07 -24.29
CA THR A 115 -2.01 0.56 -23.02
C THR A 115 -2.87 1.80 -23.27
N LYS A 116 -2.52 2.67 -24.22
CA LYS A 116 -3.35 3.81 -24.62
C LYS A 116 -4.76 3.39 -25.04
N LEU A 117 -4.88 2.39 -25.92
CA LEU A 117 -6.18 1.87 -26.38
C LEU A 117 -7.04 1.36 -25.21
N ARG A 118 -6.43 0.65 -24.25
CA ARG A 118 -7.13 0.15 -23.04
C ARG A 118 -7.48 1.25 -22.04
N LEU A 119 -6.66 2.30 -21.93
CA LEU A 119 -6.97 3.44 -21.06
C LEU A 119 -8.15 4.26 -21.61
N ASP A 120 -8.26 4.32 -22.93
CA ASP A 120 -9.31 5.02 -23.67
C ASP A 120 -10.58 4.18 -23.86
N ASP A 121 -10.84 3.20 -22.98
CA ASP A 121 -12.03 2.30 -22.93
C ASP A 121 -13.40 3.02 -23.06
N LYS A 122 -13.44 4.35 -23.03
CA LYS A 122 -14.62 5.17 -23.42
C LYS A 122 -14.92 5.14 -24.92
N SER A 123 -13.99 4.71 -25.77
CA SER A 123 -14.08 4.77 -27.23
C SER A 123 -14.70 3.54 -27.89
N GLY A 124 -14.92 2.44 -27.16
CA GLY A 124 -15.40 1.18 -27.75
C GLY A 124 -14.48 0.65 -28.87
N SER A 125 -13.22 1.08 -28.90
CA SER A 125 -12.24 0.65 -29.87
C SER A 125 -11.89 -0.82 -29.61
N VAL A 126 -12.28 -1.68 -30.55
CA VAL A 126 -11.96 -3.10 -30.51
C VAL A 126 -10.45 -3.22 -30.66
N VAL A 127 -9.78 -3.69 -29.62
CA VAL A 127 -8.35 -3.96 -29.67
C VAL A 127 -8.10 -5.06 -30.72
N ASP A 128 -7.17 -4.81 -31.65
CA ASP A 128 -6.82 -5.80 -32.67
C ASP A 128 -6.28 -7.07 -32.00
N PRO A 129 -6.85 -8.26 -32.27
CA PRO A 129 -6.36 -9.53 -31.74
C PRO A 129 -4.87 -9.78 -32.00
N ARG A 130 -4.31 -9.23 -33.08
CA ARG A 130 -2.88 -9.37 -33.40
C ARG A 130 -2.01 -8.61 -32.42
N LEU A 131 -2.41 -7.41 -32.02
CA LEU A 131 -1.69 -6.62 -31.04
C LEU A 131 -1.73 -7.30 -29.67
N GLU A 132 -2.88 -7.86 -29.30
CA GLU A 132 -3.02 -8.67 -28.10
C GLU A 132 -2.15 -9.95 -28.15
N ALA A 133 -2.04 -10.59 -29.32
CA ALA A 133 -1.18 -11.76 -29.51
C ALA A 133 0.31 -11.44 -29.31
N ILE A 134 0.80 -10.28 -29.80
CA ILE A 134 2.19 -9.84 -29.57
C ILE A 134 2.44 -9.63 -28.07
N VAL A 135 1.53 -8.95 -27.37
CA VAL A 135 1.63 -8.73 -25.91
C VAL A 135 1.60 -10.07 -25.16
N ASN A 136 0.75 -11.01 -25.56
CA ASN A 136 0.71 -12.37 -24.98
C ASN A 136 2.02 -13.15 -25.21
N ARG A 137 2.60 -13.09 -26.41
CA ARG A 137 3.92 -13.68 -26.71
C ARG A 137 5.02 -13.05 -25.84
N MET A 138 4.93 -11.74 -25.58
CA MET A 138 5.85 -11.04 -24.67
C MET A 138 5.71 -11.55 -23.23
N PHE A 139 4.48 -11.72 -22.71
CA PHE A 139 4.27 -12.33 -21.39
C PHE A 139 4.82 -13.75 -21.31
N GLN A 140 4.61 -14.57 -22.34
CA GLN A 140 5.17 -15.92 -22.42
C GLN A 140 6.70 -15.89 -22.34
N ARG A 141 7.36 -14.97 -23.06
CA ARG A 141 8.80 -14.76 -22.98
C ARG A 141 9.25 -14.37 -21.56
N CYS A 142 8.55 -13.44 -20.91
CA CYS A 142 8.87 -13.09 -19.52
C CYS A 142 8.72 -14.28 -18.56
N PHE A 143 7.74 -15.16 -18.79
CA PHE A 143 7.55 -16.37 -17.98
C PHE A 143 8.63 -17.43 -18.25
N THR A 144 9.06 -17.62 -19.50
CA THR A 144 10.16 -18.55 -19.81
C THR A 144 11.50 -18.07 -19.29
N ASP A 145 11.71 -16.75 -19.29
CA ASP A 145 12.96 -16.13 -18.84
C ASP A 145 13.01 -15.94 -17.31
N GLY A 146 11.93 -16.29 -16.59
CA GLY A 146 11.81 -16.12 -15.12
C GLY A 146 11.69 -14.66 -14.66
N GLN A 147 11.40 -13.72 -15.57
CA GLN A 147 11.33 -12.28 -15.31
C GLN A 147 9.94 -11.85 -14.82
N TYR A 148 9.45 -12.44 -13.73
CA TYR A 148 8.11 -12.18 -13.19
C TYR A 148 7.87 -10.73 -12.76
N ARG A 149 8.91 -10.03 -12.28
CA ARG A 149 8.79 -8.62 -11.88
C ARG A 149 8.41 -7.71 -13.06
N GLN A 150 8.98 -7.98 -14.23
CA GLN A 150 8.67 -7.24 -15.45
C GLN A 150 7.27 -7.60 -15.96
N ALA A 151 6.89 -8.87 -15.91
CA ALA A 151 5.53 -9.31 -16.22
C ALA A 151 4.48 -8.60 -15.34
N VAL A 152 4.73 -8.45 -14.03
CA VAL A 152 3.86 -7.68 -13.13
C VAL A 152 3.74 -6.22 -13.56
N GLY A 153 4.86 -5.58 -13.91
CA GLY A 153 4.87 -4.20 -14.40
C GLY A 153 3.98 -4.02 -15.64
N ILE A 154 4.19 -4.88 -16.64
CA ILE A 154 3.44 -4.83 -17.91
C ILE A 154 1.97 -5.16 -17.67
N ALA A 155 1.65 -6.12 -16.80
CA ALA A 155 0.26 -6.45 -16.46
C ALA A 155 -0.48 -5.26 -15.81
N LEU A 156 0.20 -4.50 -14.96
CA LEU A 156 -0.37 -3.31 -14.31
C LEU A 156 -0.52 -2.12 -15.28
N GLU A 157 0.42 -1.93 -16.20
CA GLU A 157 0.32 -0.91 -17.26
C GLU A 157 -0.82 -1.22 -18.23
N THR A 158 -0.93 -2.48 -18.66
CA THR A 158 -1.96 -2.96 -19.59
C THR A 158 -3.33 -3.17 -18.94
N ARG A 159 -3.44 -2.99 -17.63
CA ARG A 159 -4.64 -3.25 -16.82
C ARG A 159 -5.22 -4.65 -16.97
N ARG A 160 -4.37 -5.66 -17.16
CA ARG A 160 -4.78 -7.06 -17.31
C ARG A 160 -4.62 -7.83 -16.02
N MET A 161 -5.74 -8.07 -15.34
CA MET A 161 -5.77 -8.75 -14.05
C MET A 161 -5.47 -10.25 -14.16
N ASP A 162 -5.92 -10.88 -15.24
CA ASP A 162 -5.67 -12.29 -15.57
C ASP A 162 -4.17 -12.58 -15.69
N MET A 163 -3.42 -11.77 -16.45
CA MET A 163 -1.96 -11.93 -16.56
C MET A 163 -1.24 -11.55 -15.26
N PHE A 164 -1.79 -10.61 -14.48
CA PHE A 164 -1.24 -10.24 -13.17
C PHE A 164 -1.33 -11.39 -12.17
N GLU A 165 -2.47 -12.07 -12.07
CA GLU A 165 -2.65 -13.24 -11.22
C GLU A 165 -1.71 -14.39 -11.65
N ASP A 166 -1.66 -14.67 -12.96
CA ASP A 166 -0.78 -15.69 -13.53
C ASP A 166 0.70 -15.42 -13.25
N ALA A 167 1.14 -14.16 -13.36
CA ALA A 167 2.52 -13.78 -13.10
C ALA A 167 2.93 -14.01 -11.64
N ILE A 168 2.00 -13.85 -10.70
CA ILE A 168 2.24 -14.11 -9.28
C ILE A 168 2.24 -15.61 -9.01
N MET A 169 1.25 -16.36 -9.53
CA MET A 169 1.12 -17.81 -9.26
C MET A 169 2.23 -18.65 -9.88
N LYS A 170 2.74 -18.26 -11.05
CA LYS A 170 3.82 -18.99 -11.75
C LYS A 170 5.22 -18.66 -11.21
N SER A 171 5.35 -17.66 -10.34
CA SER A 171 6.64 -17.23 -9.80
C SER A 171 7.20 -18.22 -8.78
N ASP A 172 8.53 -18.33 -8.73
CA ASP A 172 9.23 -19.20 -7.77
C ASP A 172 9.02 -18.73 -6.31
N ASP A 173 8.89 -17.41 -6.11
CA ASP A 173 8.70 -16.74 -4.81
C ASP A 173 7.38 -15.96 -4.77
N VAL A 174 6.28 -16.68 -4.53
CA VAL A 174 4.94 -16.10 -4.44
C VAL A 174 4.82 -15.05 -3.33
N PRO A 175 5.31 -15.28 -2.09
CA PRO A 175 5.24 -14.27 -1.02
C PRO A 175 6.01 -12.98 -1.34
N GLY A 176 7.23 -13.09 -1.86
CA GLY A 176 8.02 -11.91 -2.24
C GLY A 176 7.42 -11.16 -3.43
N MET A 177 6.86 -11.87 -4.41
CA MET A 177 6.15 -11.23 -5.53
C MET A 177 4.89 -10.51 -5.07
N LEU A 178 4.12 -11.06 -4.13
CA LEU A 178 2.94 -10.38 -3.58
C LEU A 178 3.29 -9.08 -2.84
N ALA A 179 4.38 -9.08 -2.06
CA ALA A 179 4.86 -7.87 -1.39
C ALA A 179 5.35 -6.82 -2.40
N TYR A 180 6.09 -7.25 -3.43
CA TYR A 180 6.53 -6.38 -4.53
C TYR A 180 5.33 -5.77 -5.28
N SER A 181 4.36 -6.60 -5.68
CA SER A 181 3.14 -6.16 -6.37
C SER A 181 2.31 -5.19 -5.53
N SER A 182 2.20 -5.42 -4.22
CA SER A 182 1.54 -4.51 -3.29
C SER A 182 2.21 -3.14 -3.26
N LYS A 183 3.54 -3.10 -3.11
CA LYS A 183 4.32 -1.86 -3.13
C LYS A 183 4.15 -1.11 -4.45
N VAL A 184 4.28 -1.81 -5.58
CA VAL A 184 4.10 -1.25 -6.92
C VAL A 184 2.70 -0.69 -7.10
N ALA A 185 1.66 -1.43 -6.67
CA ALA A 185 0.27 -0.97 -6.74
C ALA A 185 0.04 0.31 -5.91
N MET A 186 0.71 0.44 -4.76
CA MET A 186 0.61 1.64 -3.91
C MET A 186 1.36 2.85 -4.49
N THR A 187 2.49 2.65 -5.17
CA THR A 187 3.34 3.75 -5.67
C THR A 187 3.03 4.19 -7.10
N LEU A 188 2.76 3.25 -8.00
CA LEU A 188 2.68 3.51 -9.45
C LEU A 188 1.24 3.68 -9.94
N VAL A 189 0.26 3.06 -9.28
CA VAL A 189 -1.14 3.13 -9.75
C VAL A 189 -1.83 4.42 -9.28
N GLN A 190 -2.03 5.33 -10.24
CA GLN A 190 -2.67 6.62 -10.01
C GLN A 190 -4.20 6.53 -9.92
N ASN A 191 -4.83 5.68 -10.76
CA ASN A 191 -6.28 5.54 -10.78
C ASN A 191 -6.78 4.76 -9.56
N ARG A 192 -7.63 5.38 -8.75
CA ARG A 192 -8.21 4.77 -7.55
C ARG A 192 -9.02 3.51 -7.86
N THR A 193 -9.89 3.52 -8.87
CA THR A 193 -10.79 2.38 -9.12
C THR A 193 -10.00 1.13 -9.50
N PHE A 194 -9.02 1.30 -10.40
CA PHE A 194 -8.13 0.22 -10.81
C PHE A 194 -7.22 -0.23 -9.65
N ARG A 195 -6.69 0.70 -8.84
CA ARG A 195 -5.92 0.34 -7.65
C ARG A 195 -6.74 -0.50 -6.67
N ASP A 196 -8.01 -0.16 -6.47
CA ASP A 196 -8.90 -0.93 -5.60
C ASP A 196 -9.16 -2.34 -6.17
N GLU A 197 -9.24 -2.51 -7.49
CA GLU A 197 -9.34 -3.83 -8.14
C GLU A 197 -8.08 -4.68 -7.97
N VAL A 198 -6.90 -4.08 -8.16
CA VAL A 198 -5.61 -4.75 -7.94
C VAL A 198 -5.44 -5.17 -6.49
N LEU A 199 -5.72 -4.28 -5.54
CA LEU A 199 -5.64 -4.59 -4.11
C LEU A 199 -6.63 -5.67 -3.69
N ARG A 200 -7.86 -5.69 -4.23
CA ARG A 200 -8.84 -6.77 -3.97
C ARG A 200 -8.33 -8.11 -4.48
N THR A 201 -7.70 -8.13 -5.63
CA THR A 201 -7.09 -9.33 -6.21
C THR A 201 -5.93 -9.82 -5.36
N LEU A 202 -5.03 -8.93 -4.94
CA LEU A 202 -3.95 -9.26 -4.01
C LEU A 202 -4.48 -9.86 -2.69
N VAL A 203 -5.53 -9.29 -2.10
CA VAL A 203 -6.14 -9.83 -0.87
C VAL A 203 -6.70 -11.25 -1.10
N LYS A 204 -7.30 -11.53 -2.27
CA LYS A 204 -7.74 -12.90 -2.60
C LYS A 204 -6.56 -13.86 -2.71
N LEU A 205 -5.48 -13.45 -3.36
CA LEU A 205 -4.26 -14.25 -3.49
C LEU A 205 -3.63 -14.53 -2.12
N TYR A 206 -3.53 -13.53 -1.24
CA TYR A 206 -3.05 -13.71 0.13
C TYR A 206 -3.90 -14.73 0.90
N LYS A 207 -5.24 -14.70 0.77
CA LYS A 207 -6.15 -15.65 1.44
C LYS A 207 -5.97 -17.10 0.98
N ASN A 208 -5.56 -17.31 -0.27
CA ASN A 208 -5.39 -18.65 -0.84
C ASN A 208 -4.04 -19.29 -0.50
N LEU A 209 -3.11 -18.55 0.12
CA LEU A 209 -1.84 -19.10 0.56
C LEU A 209 -2.00 -20.02 1.77
N LYS A 210 -1.15 -21.05 1.85
CA LYS A 210 -1.08 -21.97 3.00
C LYS A 210 -0.74 -21.24 4.30
N THR A 211 0.17 -20.27 4.22
CA THR A 211 0.57 -19.37 5.31
C THR A 211 0.37 -17.93 4.84
N PRO A 212 -0.83 -17.35 5.06
CA PRO A 212 -1.11 -15.99 4.63
C PRO A 212 -0.25 -14.98 5.39
N ASP A 213 0.34 -14.04 4.65
CA ASP A 213 0.98 -12.86 5.24
C ASP A 213 -0.11 -11.85 5.64
N TYR A 214 -0.48 -11.89 6.91
CA TYR A 214 -1.54 -11.04 7.44
C TYR A 214 -1.16 -9.56 7.50
N VAL A 215 0.14 -9.21 7.62
CA VAL A 215 0.58 -7.82 7.72
C VAL A 215 0.34 -7.10 6.40
N ASN A 216 0.88 -7.66 5.30
CA ASN A 216 0.69 -7.08 3.97
C ASN A 216 -0.78 -7.12 3.52
N MET A 217 -1.51 -8.19 3.88
CA MET A 217 -2.95 -8.27 3.60
C MET A 217 -3.73 -7.16 4.33
N CYS A 218 -3.46 -6.92 5.62
CA CYS A 218 -4.11 -5.86 6.37
C CYS A 218 -3.74 -4.47 5.84
N GLN A 219 -2.49 -4.24 5.42
CA GLN A 219 -2.13 -3.00 4.73
C GLN A 219 -2.98 -2.78 3.48
N CYS A 220 -3.13 -3.79 2.61
CA CYS A 220 -4.02 -3.69 1.44
C CYS A 220 -5.47 -3.36 1.85
N LEU A 221 -5.98 -3.98 2.90
CA LEU A 221 -7.34 -3.72 3.40
C LEU A 221 -7.54 -2.31 3.97
N ILE A 222 -6.51 -1.73 4.59
CA ILE A 222 -6.54 -0.32 5.06
C ILE A 222 -6.69 0.62 3.87
N PHE A 223 -5.94 0.39 2.78
CA PHE A 223 -6.06 1.22 1.58
C PHE A 223 -7.41 1.04 0.85
N LEU A 224 -7.97 -0.17 0.89
CA LEU A 224 -9.31 -0.46 0.38
C LEU A 224 -10.44 0.10 1.24
N ASP A 225 -10.13 0.59 2.46
CA ASP A 225 -11.09 1.06 3.45
C ASP A 225 -12.16 0.02 3.82
N ASP A 226 -11.82 -1.27 3.73
CA ASP A 226 -12.72 -2.39 4.05
C ASP A 226 -12.57 -2.84 5.51
N ALA A 227 -13.31 -2.19 6.40
CA ALA A 227 -13.29 -2.47 7.83
C ALA A 227 -13.87 -3.85 8.19
N GLN A 228 -14.82 -4.37 7.39
CA GLN A 228 -15.49 -5.65 7.68
C GLN A 228 -14.53 -6.81 7.41
N SER A 229 -13.83 -6.78 6.27
CA SER A 229 -12.84 -7.81 5.94
C SER A 229 -11.70 -7.87 6.97
N VAL A 230 -11.26 -6.73 7.52
CA VAL A 230 -10.24 -6.71 8.60
C VAL A 230 -10.78 -7.34 9.88
N ALA A 231 -11.99 -6.99 10.29
CA ALA A 231 -12.62 -7.58 11.47
C ALA A 231 -12.78 -9.11 11.33
N ASP A 232 -13.18 -9.59 10.16
CA ASP A 232 -13.27 -11.02 9.86
C ASP A 232 -11.91 -11.72 9.97
N VAL A 233 -10.85 -11.11 9.45
CA VAL A 233 -9.49 -11.66 9.54
C VAL A 233 -9.04 -11.76 11.00
N LEU A 234 -9.24 -10.71 11.80
CA LEU A 234 -8.87 -10.68 13.22
C LEU A 234 -9.64 -11.73 14.01
N ILE A 235 -10.94 -11.90 13.75
CA ILE A 235 -11.76 -12.92 14.40
C ILE A 235 -11.35 -14.32 13.99
N ARG A 236 -11.01 -14.55 12.72
CA ARG A 236 -10.49 -15.85 12.26
C ARG A 236 -9.17 -16.20 12.94
N LEU A 237 -8.29 -15.22 13.13
CA LEU A 237 -7.03 -15.42 13.84
C LEU A 237 -7.21 -15.74 15.32
N VAL A 238 -8.16 -15.07 16.00
CA VAL A 238 -8.47 -15.32 17.41
C VAL A 238 -9.19 -16.66 17.61
N LYS A 239 -10.02 -17.09 16.64
CA LYS A 239 -10.67 -18.41 16.65
C LYS A 239 -9.73 -19.55 16.25
N GLY A 240 -8.59 -19.25 15.64
CA GLY A 240 -7.56 -20.24 15.34
C GLY A 240 -7.03 -20.85 16.64
N SER A 241 -7.01 -22.18 16.74
CA SER A 241 -6.68 -22.92 17.97
C SER A 241 -5.20 -22.86 18.38
N GLY A 242 -4.44 -21.85 17.94
CA GLY A 242 -3.02 -21.65 18.22
C GLY A 242 -2.76 -20.35 18.96
N GLN A 243 -1.96 -20.40 20.03
CA GLN A 243 -1.49 -19.20 20.73
C GLN A 243 -0.73 -18.25 19.78
N GLU A 244 0.00 -18.79 18.81
CA GLU A 244 0.70 -18.01 17.77
C GLU A 244 -0.27 -17.19 16.90
N SER A 245 -1.43 -17.75 16.54
CA SER A 245 -2.45 -17.04 15.76
C SER A 245 -3.07 -15.88 16.54
N THR A 246 -3.24 -16.05 17.86
CA THR A 246 -3.72 -14.97 18.75
C THR A 246 -2.67 -13.87 18.90
N LEU A 247 -1.39 -14.22 19.05
CA LEU A 247 -0.29 -13.26 19.09
C LEU A 247 -0.18 -12.47 17.78
N MET A 248 -0.33 -13.14 16.64
CA MET A 248 -0.39 -12.49 15.32
C MET A 248 -1.55 -11.50 15.24
N ALA A 249 -2.73 -11.83 15.77
CA ALA A 249 -3.86 -10.91 15.84
C ALA A 249 -3.54 -9.64 16.65
N TYR A 250 -2.80 -9.76 17.75
CA TYR A 250 -2.36 -8.60 18.54
C TYR A 250 -1.32 -7.76 17.82
N GLN A 251 -0.36 -8.37 17.13
CA GLN A 251 0.60 -7.65 16.30
C GLN A 251 -0.11 -6.83 15.22
N ILE A 252 -1.04 -7.45 14.48
CA ILE A 252 -1.84 -6.75 13.46
C ILE A 252 -2.66 -5.62 14.09
N ALA A 253 -3.20 -5.82 15.29
CA ALA A 253 -3.96 -4.78 15.98
C ALA A 253 -3.07 -3.55 16.33
N PHE A 254 -1.82 -3.76 16.76
CA PHE A 254 -0.87 -2.68 16.97
C PHE A 254 -0.50 -1.99 15.66
N ASP A 255 -0.16 -2.75 14.61
CA ASP A 255 0.16 -2.21 13.28
C ASP A 255 -1.01 -1.41 12.71
N LEU A 256 -2.24 -1.89 12.91
CA LEU A 256 -3.46 -1.22 12.45
C LEU A 256 -3.69 0.10 13.20
N TYR A 257 -3.43 0.13 14.50
CA TYR A 257 -3.52 1.35 15.30
C TYR A 257 -2.52 2.43 14.85
N GLU A 258 -1.30 2.03 14.47
CA GLU A 258 -0.27 2.96 13.99
C GLU A 258 -0.50 3.43 12.54
N SER A 259 -0.98 2.55 11.67
CA SER A 259 -1.07 2.82 10.23
C SER A 259 -2.43 3.36 9.75
N ALA A 260 -3.54 3.00 10.40
CA ALA A 260 -4.87 3.35 9.93
C ALA A 260 -5.40 4.68 10.48
N THR A 261 -6.44 5.21 9.82
CA THR A 261 -7.14 6.42 10.30
C THR A 261 -8.06 6.12 11.48
N GLN A 262 -8.28 7.09 12.38
CA GLN A 262 -9.17 6.90 13.54
C GLN A 262 -10.62 6.55 13.15
N GLN A 263 -11.11 7.07 12.02
CA GLN A 263 -12.45 6.74 11.51
C GLN A 263 -12.53 5.27 11.05
N PHE A 264 -11.47 4.75 10.43
CA PHE A 264 -11.37 3.35 10.07
C PHE A 264 -11.35 2.45 11.30
N LEU A 265 -10.49 2.76 12.29
CA LEU A 265 -10.41 2.02 13.55
C LEU A 265 -11.76 1.96 14.28
N THR A 266 -12.51 3.07 14.31
CA THR A 266 -13.84 3.12 14.91
C THR A 266 -14.81 2.17 14.20
N ARG A 267 -14.78 2.11 12.86
CA ARG A 267 -15.60 1.17 12.08
C ARG A 267 -15.17 -0.27 12.29
N VAL A 268 -13.87 -0.56 12.37
CA VAL A 268 -13.36 -1.91 12.68
C VAL A 268 -13.82 -2.34 14.07
N LEU A 269 -13.75 -1.45 15.07
CA LEU A 269 -14.26 -1.73 16.42
C LEU A 269 -15.77 -1.98 16.45
N GLN A 270 -16.55 -1.25 15.64
CA GLN A 270 -17.99 -1.49 15.50
C GLN A 270 -18.26 -2.85 14.84
N ALA A 271 -17.50 -3.20 13.78
CA ALA A 271 -17.60 -4.48 13.10
C ALA A 271 -17.24 -5.64 14.04
N LEU A 272 -16.15 -5.53 14.80
CA LEU A 272 -15.73 -6.53 15.78
C LEU A 272 -16.81 -6.77 16.85
N LYS A 273 -17.43 -5.70 17.37
CA LYS A 273 -18.54 -5.81 18.35
C LYS A 273 -19.79 -6.45 17.76
N ALA A 274 -20.06 -6.24 16.47
CA ALA A 274 -21.19 -6.86 15.79
C ALA A 274 -20.96 -8.35 15.52
N LEU A 275 -19.74 -8.74 15.15
CA LEU A 275 -19.35 -10.12 14.84
C LEU A 275 -19.10 -10.98 16.09
N ALA A 276 -18.72 -10.34 17.20
CA ALA A 276 -18.62 -10.96 18.52
C ALA A 276 -19.54 -10.22 19.50
N PRO A 277 -20.83 -10.59 19.58
CA PRO A 277 -21.71 -10.07 20.61
C PRO A 277 -21.18 -10.56 21.95
N VAL A 278 -20.40 -9.71 22.62
CA VAL A 278 -20.11 -9.89 24.05
C VAL A 278 -21.46 -9.83 24.76
N PRO A 279 -21.85 -10.85 25.56
CA PRO A 279 -23.04 -10.75 26.38
C PRO A 279 -22.81 -9.66 27.42
N LYS A 280 -23.22 -8.43 27.11
CA LYS A 280 -23.26 -7.35 28.08
C LYS A 280 -24.47 -7.58 28.97
N VAL A 281 -24.20 -7.96 30.22
CA VAL A 281 -25.15 -7.83 31.33
C VAL A 281 -25.72 -6.41 31.30
N ALA A 282 -27.03 -6.32 31.17
CA ALA A 282 -27.78 -5.09 31.12
C ALA A 282 -27.45 -4.20 32.34
N LYS A 283 -26.92 -3.00 32.09
CA LYS A 283 -27.16 -1.86 32.99
C LYS A 283 -28.23 -1.03 32.33
N GLU A 284 -29.44 -1.16 32.88
CA GLU A 284 -30.56 -0.28 32.57
C GLU A 284 -30.19 1.17 32.91
N GLU A 285 -30.43 2.05 31.95
CA GLU A 285 -30.60 3.47 32.21
C GLU A 285 -32.05 3.74 32.60
N THR A 286 -32.28 4.36 33.75
CA THR A 286 -33.44 5.24 33.97
C THR A 286 -33.00 6.48 34.74
N LYS A 287 -33.09 7.63 34.06
CA LYS A 287 -32.95 9.03 34.54
C LYS A 287 -34.16 9.44 35.44
N PRO A 288 -34.33 10.71 35.85
CA PRO A 288 -33.46 11.66 36.57
C PRO A 288 -34.18 12.21 37.85
N VAL A 289 -33.49 12.89 38.77
CA VAL A 289 -34.16 13.74 39.78
C VAL A 289 -33.43 15.08 39.93
N THR A 290 -34.20 16.16 39.73
CA THR A 290 -33.91 17.57 39.96
C THR A 290 -33.96 17.96 41.44
N GLU A 291 -33.08 18.91 41.80
CA GLU A 291 -33.13 19.97 42.83
C GLU A 291 -34.21 19.90 43.94
N ASP A 292 -33.79 19.92 45.21
CA ASP A 292 -34.13 21.04 46.12
C ASP A 292 -33.21 21.12 47.37
N GLU A 293 -33.11 22.35 47.89
CA GLU A 293 -32.13 22.87 48.84
C GLU A 293 -32.42 22.62 50.35
N LYS A 294 -31.32 22.75 51.14
CA LYS A 294 -31.17 23.38 52.50
C LYS A 294 -31.31 22.56 53.80
N GLN A 295 -30.17 22.45 54.50
CA GLN A 295 -29.79 23.13 55.77
C GLN A 295 -29.11 22.26 56.86
N ASP A 296 -27.83 22.63 57.08
CA ASP A 296 -27.09 22.89 58.34
C ASP A 296 -26.76 21.80 59.40
N VAL A 297 -25.47 21.35 59.34
CA VAL A 297 -24.33 21.27 60.33
C VAL A 297 -24.60 21.24 61.87
N PRO A 298 -23.65 20.84 62.78
CA PRO A 298 -22.25 20.34 62.60
C PRO A 298 -21.69 19.27 63.60
N MET A 299 -20.51 18.70 63.22
CA MET A 299 -19.27 18.48 63.99
C MET A 299 -19.17 17.50 65.20
N GLU A 300 -18.21 16.55 65.13
CA GLU A 300 -17.08 16.29 66.07
C GLU A 300 -16.38 14.95 65.73
N THR A 301 -15.13 14.96 65.25
CA THR A 301 -13.84 14.66 65.93
C THR A 301 -13.55 13.22 66.44
N ALA A 302 -12.49 12.64 65.83
CA ALA A 302 -11.31 12.03 66.47
C ALA A 302 -11.22 10.50 66.78
N LYS A 303 -10.17 9.91 66.18
CA LYS A 303 -9.19 8.89 66.67
C LYS A 303 -9.59 7.40 66.65
N GLN A 304 -8.85 6.58 65.85
CA GLN A 304 -7.74 5.63 66.23
C GLN A 304 -8.25 4.44 67.07
N GLU A 305 -7.86 3.16 66.93
CA GLU A 305 -6.77 2.43 66.27
C GLU A 305 -7.10 0.91 66.38
N ASP A 306 -6.43 0.10 65.54
CA ASP A 306 -6.04 -1.32 65.69
C ASP A 306 -6.98 -2.39 66.30
N THR A 307 -7.21 -3.49 65.56
CA THR A 307 -6.58 -4.79 65.90
C THR A 307 -6.83 -5.89 64.84
N VAL A 308 -5.76 -6.66 64.62
CA VAL A 308 -5.61 -7.83 63.76
C VAL A 308 -6.23 -9.08 64.40
N VAL A 309 -7.01 -9.88 63.65
CA VAL A 309 -7.04 -11.35 63.83
C VAL A 309 -7.26 -12.05 62.47
N ARG A 310 -6.29 -12.89 62.09
CA ARG A 310 -6.35 -13.93 61.04
C ARG A 310 -7.09 -15.17 61.56
N LYS A 311 -7.91 -15.81 60.71
CA LYS A 311 -8.14 -17.27 60.74
C LYS A 311 -8.72 -17.79 59.42
N GLU A 312 -7.95 -18.63 58.75
CA GLU A 312 -8.35 -19.72 57.82
C GLU A 312 -7.66 -21.00 58.37
N PRO A 313 -7.92 -22.23 57.88
CA PRO A 313 -8.96 -22.74 56.97
C PRO A 313 -9.65 -24.02 57.54
N GLU A 314 -10.68 -24.56 56.88
CA GLU A 314 -11.04 -25.98 57.04
C GLU A 314 -11.60 -26.57 55.74
N GLU A 315 -11.06 -27.73 55.38
CA GLU A 315 -11.27 -28.48 54.14
C GLU A 315 -12.46 -29.48 54.21
N GLN A 316 -12.87 -29.91 53.01
CA GLN A 316 -13.98 -30.73 52.49
C GLN A 316 -14.27 -32.07 53.20
N PRO A 317 -15.38 -32.77 52.80
CA PRO A 317 -15.20 -33.89 51.87
C PRO A 317 -16.25 -34.06 50.75
N VAL A 318 -15.88 -34.93 49.80
CA VAL A 318 -16.36 -35.19 48.44
C VAL A 318 -17.33 -36.40 48.37
N GLU A 319 -18.23 -36.44 47.35
CA GLU A 319 -18.77 -37.58 46.56
C GLU A 319 -20.10 -37.13 45.88
N ASP A 320 -20.53 -37.42 44.64
CA ASP A 320 -20.11 -38.30 43.54
C ASP A 320 -20.82 -37.83 42.23
N LYS A 321 -20.26 -38.08 41.03
CA LYS A 321 -20.83 -37.76 39.68
C LYS A 321 -21.56 -38.97 39.05
N PRO A 322 -22.50 -38.82 38.09
CA PRO A 322 -22.13 -38.89 36.65
C PRO A 322 -22.99 -38.00 35.71
N VAL A 323 -22.38 -37.19 34.83
CA VAL A 323 -22.06 -37.40 33.40
C VAL A 323 -23.09 -36.77 32.44
N GLY A 324 -22.59 -35.86 31.58
CA GLY A 324 -23.11 -35.67 30.22
C GLY A 324 -23.66 -34.28 29.87
N ALA A 325 -22.78 -33.30 29.60
CA ALA A 325 -22.94 -32.15 28.67
C ALA A 325 -22.13 -30.92 29.16
N ALA A 326 -20.80 -30.95 29.04
CA ALA A 326 -19.98 -29.79 29.36
C ALA A 326 -18.64 -29.84 28.61
N GLN A 327 -18.68 -29.59 27.29
CA GLN A 327 -17.46 -29.34 26.51
C GLN A 327 -17.58 -28.11 25.58
N SER A 328 -18.64 -27.29 25.67
CA SER A 328 -18.84 -26.12 24.80
C SER A 328 -18.75 -24.74 25.49
N SER A 329 -18.67 -24.66 26.82
CA SER A 329 -18.78 -23.39 27.54
C SER A 329 -17.46 -22.72 27.95
N VAL A 330 -16.35 -23.45 28.08
CA VAL A 330 -15.07 -22.89 28.57
C VAL A 330 -14.31 -22.13 27.45
N VAL A 331 -14.40 -22.62 26.21
CA VAL A 331 -13.72 -22.03 25.05
C VAL A 331 -14.35 -20.69 24.63
N GLY A 332 -15.66 -20.51 24.87
CA GLY A 332 -16.36 -19.27 24.56
C GLY A 332 -15.88 -18.06 25.37
N ASP A 333 -15.59 -18.25 26.65
CA ASP A 333 -15.13 -17.18 27.56
C ASP A 333 -13.70 -16.73 27.26
N GLU A 334 -12.80 -17.67 26.94
CA GLU A 334 -11.41 -17.32 26.59
C GLU A 334 -11.33 -16.51 25.29
N HIS A 335 -12.11 -16.88 24.27
CA HIS A 335 -12.17 -16.11 23.02
C HIS A 335 -12.83 -14.75 23.20
N ALA A 336 -13.87 -14.65 24.04
CA ALA A 336 -14.49 -13.36 24.36
C ALA A 336 -13.49 -12.42 25.05
N ALA A 337 -12.70 -12.92 26.00
CA ALA A 337 -11.64 -12.15 26.65
C ALA A 337 -10.52 -11.74 25.69
N GLN A 338 -10.16 -12.61 24.73
CA GLN A 338 -9.16 -12.27 23.70
C GLN A 338 -9.64 -11.17 22.76
N VAL A 339 -10.93 -11.20 22.37
CA VAL A 339 -11.56 -10.14 21.55
C VAL A 339 -11.67 -8.82 22.32
N GLU A 340 -11.95 -8.87 23.62
CA GLU A 340 -11.96 -7.68 24.47
C GLU A 340 -10.57 -7.05 24.53
N LYS A 341 -9.51 -7.85 24.79
CA LYS A 341 -8.11 -7.39 24.75
C LYS A 341 -7.77 -6.75 23.41
N LEU A 342 -8.19 -7.37 22.31
CA LEU A 342 -7.98 -6.83 20.96
C LEU A 342 -8.69 -5.49 20.76
N SER A 343 -9.89 -5.34 21.31
CA SER A 343 -10.64 -4.08 21.31
C SER A 343 -9.93 -3.00 22.13
N THR A 344 -9.32 -3.35 23.27
CA THR A 344 -8.52 -2.43 24.09
C THR A 344 -7.25 -1.97 23.35
N ILE A 345 -6.58 -2.87 22.62
CA ILE A 345 -5.40 -2.55 21.81
C ILE A 345 -5.78 -1.58 20.67
N LEU A 346 -6.83 -1.90 19.91
CA LEU A 346 -7.33 -1.04 18.83
C LEU A 346 -7.87 0.31 19.33
N GLY A 347 -8.33 0.37 20.59
CA GLY A 347 -8.69 1.61 21.27
C GLY A 347 -7.50 2.50 21.63
N GLY A 348 -6.27 1.98 21.54
CA GLY A 348 -5.02 2.72 21.77
C GLY A 348 -4.66 2.93 23.24
N GLU A 349 -5.49 2.51 24.19
CA GLU A 349 -5.25 2.74 25.62
C GLU A 349 -3.94 2.09 26.09
N VAL A 350 -3.66 0.88 25.60
CA VAL A 350 -2.44 0.12 25.90
C VAL A 350 -1.22 0.82 25.31
N THR A 351 -1.26 1.15 24.01
CA THR A 351 -0.16 1.82 23.29
C THR A 351 0.20 3.16 23.93
N ILE A 352 -0.82 3.96 24.27
CA ILE A 352 -0.64 5.25 24.95
C ILE A 352 -0.04 5.05 26.34
N GLY A 353 -0.50 4.05 27.10
CA GLY A 353 0.02 3.74 28.42
C GLY A 353 1.50 3.34 28.41
N LEU A 354 1.90 2.50 27.45
CA LEU A 354 3.28 2.08 27.26
C LEU A 354 4.18 3.24 26.82
N HIS A 355 3.74 4.07 25.88
CA HIS A 355 4.49 5.25 25.47
C HIS A 355 4.68 6.24 26.62
N LEU A 356 3.64 6.45 27.44
CA LEU A 356 3.74 7.32 28.62
C LEU A 356 4.76 6.79 29.62
N GLN A 357 4.72 5.48 29.93
CA GLN A 357 5.71 4.85 30.82
C GLN A 357 7.14 4.96 30.27
N PHE A 358 7.31 4.78 28.97
CA PHE A 358 8.60 4.95 28.29
C PHE A 358 9.09 6.39 28.46
N LEU A 359 8.29 7.38 28.06
CA LEU A 359 8.67 8.80 28.12
C LEU A 359 8.98 9.28 29.54
N ILE A 360 8.26 8.79 30.56
CA ILE A 360 8.55 9.10 31.97
C ILE A 360 9.90 8.51 32.41
N ARG A 361 10.18 7.25 32.05
CA ARG A 361 11.38 6.54 32.51
C ARG A 361 12.64 6.93 31.75
N SER A 362 12.55 7.19 30.45
CA SER A 362 13.67 7.56 29.58
C SER A 362 13.67 9.05 29.26
N ASN A 363 13.49 9.90 30.28
CA ASN A 363 13.61 11.34 30.11
C ASN A 363 15.09 11.77 30.18
N HIS A 364 15.65 12.12 29.02
CA HIS A 364 17.03 12.60 28.87
C HIS A 364 17.12 14.11 28.55
N THR A 365 16.09 14.89 28.89
CA THR A 365 16.11 16.35 28.68
C THR A 365 17.14 17.04 29.57
N ASP A 366 17.98 17.90 28.99
CA ASP A 366 18.93 18.72 29.74
C ASP A 366 18.31 20.05 30.18
N LEU A 367 18.11 20.19 31.50
CA LEU A 367 17.58 21.42 32.10
C LEU A 367 18.56 22.60 32.02
N LEU A 368 19.86 22.38 31.81
CA LEU A 368 20.85 23.45 31.72
C LEU A 368 20.62 24.31 30.47
N ILE A 369 20.32 23.67 29.34
CA ILE A 369 20.01 24.35 28.06
C ILE A 369 18.80 25.27 28.25
N LEU A 370 17.76 24.81 28.94
CA LEU A 370 16.56 25.60 29.24
C LEU A 370 16.85 26.79 30.16
N LYS A 371 17.71 26.61 31.16
CA LYS A 371 18.13 27.70 32.06
C LYS A 371 18.89 28.79 31.31
N GLN A 372 19.90 28.41 30.52
CA GLN A 372 20.68 29.34 29.71
C GLN A 372 19.81 30.08 28.68
N THR A 373 18.90 29.35 28.02
CA THR A 373 17.96 29.93 27.05
C THR A 373 17.00 30.90 27.72
N LYS A 374 16.53 30.61 28.93
CA LYS A 374 15.68 31.54 29.69
C LYS A 374 16.44 32.81 30.07
N GLU A 375 17.69 32.70 30.51
CA GLU A 375 18.51 33.85 30.94
C GLU A 375 18.88 34.79 29.79
N ALA A 376 19.04 34.27 28.57
CA ALA A 376 19.34 35.05 27.38
C ALA A 376 18.13 35.85 26.85
N VAL A 377 16.90 35.48 27.21
CA VAL A 377 15.68 36.02 26.60
C VAL A 377 15.17 37.27 27.33
N ARG A 378 15.02 38.38 26.58
CA ARG A 378 14.50 39.67 27.08
C ARG A 378 13.17 40.12 26.45
N ASN A 379 12.79 39.54 25.31
CA ASN A 379 11.61 39.94 24.54
C ASN A 379 10.38 39.06 24.84
N SER A 380 9.18 39.64 24.82
CA SER A 380 7.92 38.96 25.12
C SER A 380 7.62 37.78 24.19
N VAL A 381 7.98 37.87 22.90
CA VAL A 381 7.82 36.79 21.92
C VAL A 381 8.76 35.61 22.23
N CYS A 382 10.01 35.92 22.57
CA CYS A 382 11.02 34.91 22.90
C CYS A 382 10.65 34.13 24.17
N HIS A 383 10.01 34.77 25.15
CA HIS A 383 9.48 34.06 26.32
C HIS A 383 8.41 33.03 25.94
N SER A 384 7.55 33.32 24.96
CA SER A 384 6.57 32.35 24.44
C SER A 384 7.27 31.20 23.70
N ALA A 385 8.34 31.49 22.95
CA ALA A 385 9.16 30.47 22.31
C ALA A 385 9.85 29.53 23.31
N THR A 386 10.37 30.06 24.43
CA THR A 386 10.97 29.24 25.51
C THR A 386 9.95 28.30 26.16
N VAL A 387 8.71 28.78 26.38
CA VAL A 387 7.63 27.95 26.95
C VAL A 387 7.20 26.84 25.96
N ILE A 388 7.14 27.14 24.67
CA ILE A 388 6.86 26.13 23.62
C ILE A 388 8.01 25.12 23.51
N ALA A 389 9.26 25.57 23.57
CA ALA A 389 10.41 24.69 23.56
C ALA A 389 10.39 23.73 24.77
N ASN A 390 10.08 24.24 25.96
CA ASN A 390 9.94 23.44 27.16
C ASN A 390 8.79 22.41 27.06
N SER A 391 7.63 22.81 26.50
CA SER A 391 6.50 21.88 26.35
C SER A 391 6.73 20.80 25.31
N LEU A 392 7.49 21.08 24.25
CA LEU A 392 7.92 20.07 23.28
C LEU A 392 8.98 19.14 23.86
N MET A 393 9.95 19.66 24.63
CA MET A 393 10.99 18.87 25.28
C MET A 393 10.41 17.89 26.32
N HIS A 394 9.39 18.31 27.06
CA HIS A 394 8.73 17.51 28.10
C HIS A 394 7.37 16.93 27.65
N CYS A 395 7.15 16.80 26.34
CA CYS A 395 5.91 16.25 25.81
C CYS A 395 5.71 14.81 26.28
N GLY A 396 4.60 14.54 26.98
CA GLY A 396 4.26 13.19 27.46
C GLY A 396 5.17 12.63 28.56
N THR A 397 6.08 13.41 29.14
CA THR A 397 6.91 12.96 30.27
C THR A 397 6.26 13.21 31.63
N THR A 398 5.14 13.98 31.67
CA THR A 398 4.45 14.40 32.91
C THR A 398 5.34 15.07 33.95
N SER A 399 6.58 15.41 33.57
CA SER A 399 7.56 16.05 34.42
C SER A 399 7.32 17.56 34.36
N ASP A 400 6.36 18.03 35.13
CA ASP A 400 6.36 19.45 35.49
C ASP A 400 7.56 19.67 36.41
N PRO A 401 8.50 20.59 36.10
CA PRO A 401 9.46 21.01 37.10
C PRO A 401 8.64 21.60 38.24
N GLY A 402 8.59 20.90 39.38
CA GLY A 402 7.68 21.20 40.47
C GLY A 402 7.75 22.66 40.95
N PRO A 403 6.79 23.09 41.80
CA PRO A 403 6.64 24.48 42.26
C PRO A 403 7.88 25.11 42.91
N ASN A 404 8.87 24.29 43.30
CA ASN A 404 10.14 24.71 43.91
C ASN A 404 11.28 24.98 42.92
N SER A 405 11.10 24.78 41.61
CA SER A 405 12.08 25.29 40.65
C SER A 405 11.93 26.82 40.56
N GLN A 406 13.03 27.57 40.68
CA GLN A 406 13.09 29.05 40.53
C GLN A 406 12.55 29.56 39.17
N LEU A 407 12.05 28.67 38.32
CA LEU A 407 11.50 28.92 37.00
C LEU A 407 10.02 29.33 37.06
N LEU A 408 9.21 28.82 38.00
CA LEU A 408 7.77 29.07 38.09
C LEU A 408 7.35 30.46 38.57
N PRO A 409 7.95 31.06 39.63
CA PRO A 409 7.47 32.36 40.16
C PRO A 409 7.63 33.49 39.15
N ALA A 410 8.69 33.46 38.34
CA ALA A 410 8.92 34.40 37.24
C ALA A 410 8.00 34.15 36.03
N TRP A 411 7.46 32.93 35.86
CA TRP A 411 6.57 32.56 34.77
C TRP A 411 5.09 32.78 35.10
N ALA A 412 4.68 32.61 36.35
CA ALA A 412 3.30 32.82 36.82
C ALA A 412 2.92 34.30 36.96
N SER A 413 3.88 35.18 37.22
CA SER A 413 3.62 36.61 37.51
C SER A 413 3.28 37.46 36.27
N PHE A 414 3.39 36.92 35.06
CA PHE A 414 3.31 37.69 33.80
C PHE A 414 2.22 37.16 32.83
N THR A 415 1.03 36.83 33.34
CA THR A 415 -0.08 36.25 32.57
C THR A 415 -1.30 37.15 32.57
N ARG A 416 -1.58 37.90 31.48
CA ARG A 416 -2.86 38.64 31.38
C ARG A 416 -3.94 38.01 30.51
N VAL A 417 -3.79 37.72 29.21
CA VAL A 417 -4.96 37.15 28.46
C VAL A 417 -4.61 36.09 27.41
N MET A 418 -3.74 36.36 26.43
CA MET A 418 -3.41 35.37 25.37
C MET A 418 -2.57 34.18 25.87
N ARG A 419 -1.80 34.37 26.95
CA ARG A 419 -0.86 33.38 27.49
C ARG A 419 -1.49 32.30 28.36
N LYS A 420 -2.65 32.54 28.99
CA LYS A 420 -3.33 31.49 29.76
C LYS A 420 -3.70 30.33 28.85
N LYS A 421 -4.26 30.59 27.67
CA LYS A 421 -4.59 29.54 26.69
C LYS A 421 -3.35 28.78 26.20
N LEU A 422 -2.23 29.47 25.93
CA LEU A 422 -1.00 28.84 25.45
C LEU A 422 -0.25 28.08 26.55
N CYS A 423 -0.18 28.60 27.79
CA CYS A 423 0.38 27.89 28.93
C CYS A 423 -0.49 26.70 29.33
N THR A 424 -1.82 26.83 29.33
CA THR A 424 -2.73 25.69 29.56
C THR A 424 -2.61 24.65 28.45
N LEU A 425 -2.40 25.07 27.19
CA LEU A 425 -2.10 24.17 26.07
C LEU A 425 -0.75 23.47 26.26
N CYS A 426 0.29 24.19 26.68
CA CYS A 426 1.63 23.63 26.97
C CYS A 426 1.60 22.68 28.17
N LEU A 427 0.85 23.01 29.23
CA LEU A 427 0.59 22.11 30.35
C LEU A 427 -0.19 20.88 29.90
N HIS A 428 -1.17 21.05 29.00
CA HIS A 428 -1.87 19.92 28.38
C HIS A 428 -0.94 19.08 27.51
N ILE A 429 0.02 19.66 26.80
CA ILE A 429 1.03 18.92 26.02
C ILE A 429 1.97 18.14 26.96
N CYS A 430 2.33 18.71 28.10
CA CYS A 430 3.13 18.01 29.13
C CYS A 430 2.34 16.93 29.86
N GLN A 431 1.03 17.13 30.10
CA GLN A 431 0.21 16.27 30.97
C GLN A 431 -0.74 15.29 30.25
N ARG A 432 -1.10 15.48 28.96
CA ARG A 432 -2.05 14.59 28.27
C ARG A 432 -1.38 13.46 27.48
N LYS A 433 -2.06 12.31 27.58
CA LYS A 433 -2.06 11.18 26.64
C LYS A 433 -2.09 11.65 25.17
N LEU A 434 -1.23 11.07 24.35
CA LEU A 434 -0.85 11.36 22.95
C LEU A 434 -1.99 11.57 21.91
N VAL A 435 -3.27 11.43 22.27
CA VAL A 435 -4.42 11.44 21.34
C VAL A 435 -4.59 12.77 20.60
N LEU A 436 -4.13 13.88 21.18
CA LEU A 436 -4.18 15.20 20.53
C LEU A 436 -2.96 15.52 19.67
N ALA A 437 -1.90 14.71 19.64
CA ALA A 437 -0.65 15.05 18.95
C ALA A 437 -0.86 15.33 17.43
N VAL A 438 -1.80 14.61 16.81
CA VAL A 438 -2.18 14.80 15.39
C VAL A 438 -3.01 16.07 15.19
N ALA A 439 -3.88 16.41 16.13
CA ALA A 439 -4.66 17.66 16.10
C ALA A 439 -3.77 18.88 16.36
N THR A 440 -2.78 18.76 17.26
CA THR A 440 -1.80 19.83 17.53
C THR A 440 -0.86 20.08 16.35
N ARG A 441 -0.55 19.09 15.49
CA ARG A 441 0.22 19.35 14.26
C ARG A 441 -0.52 20.30 13.32
N LYS A 442 -1.84 20.12 13.13
CA LYS A 442 -2.66 21.02 12.30
C LYS A 442 -2.84 22.40 12.94
N VAL A 443 -3.03 22.47 14.25
CA VAL A 443 -3.19 23.76 14.96
C VAL A 443 -1.88 24.55 15.02
N VAL A 444 -0.74 23.89 15.21
CA VAL A 444 0.58 24.53 15.22
C VAL A 444 0.97 25.01 13.82
N VAL A 445 0.69 24.23 12.76
CA VAL A 445 0.93 24.67 11.37
C VAL A 445 -0.01 25.82 10.98
N SER A 446 -1.28 25.79 11.39
CA SER A 446 -2.22 26.89 11.13
C SER A 446 -1.92 28.16 11.94
N MET A 447 -1.20 28.06 13.06
CA MET A 447 -0.72 29.21 13.84
C MET A 447 0.64 29.73 13.36
N LEU A 448 1.43 28.94 12.64
CA LEU A 448 2.71 29.35 12.04
C LEU A 448 2.55 30.00 10.65
N LEU A 449 1.44 29.75 9.96
CA LEU A 449 1.13 30.29 8.63
C LEU A 449 0.13 31.46 8.65
N GLY A 450 -0.29 31.93 9.84
CA GLY A 450 -1.25 33.02 10.03
C GLY A 450 -0.61 34.31 10.50
#